data_AF-A0A9D5RIL6-F1
#
_entry.id   AF-A0A9D5RIL6-F1
#
_cell.length_a   1.000
_cell.length_b   1.000
_cell.length_c   1.000
_cell.angle_alpha   90.00
_cell.angle_beta   90.00
_cell.angle_gamma   90.00
#
_symmetry.space_group_name_H-M   'P 1'
#
loop_
_entity.id
_entity.type
_entity.pdbx_description
1 polymer ?
#
loop_
_entity_poly.entity_id
_entity_poly.type
_entity_poly.pdbx_seq_one_letter_code
_entity_poly.pdbx_strand_id
1 'polypeptide(L)'
;MKKFLITVLALCLALLPALAETDAVTSASVNDFYADGLLEGDDLMNAINAYSGFYAVASVNPDGTPNLGFYIYGCVKAGESYYLELGLSPNQTTANVEAGSELVAMYAALPAEDATYPTSGARMTLSKVTDEALLEELLKSAPQGFTPMYYEITSVRSLG
;
A
#
# COMPACT_ATOMS: atom_id res chain seq x y z
N MET A 1 57.52 -3.33 8.27
CA MET A 1 56.23 -4.05 8.34
C MET A 1 55.29 -3.50 9.41
N LYS A 2 55.67 -3.43 10.69
CA LYS A 2 54.81 -2.86 11.77
C LYS A 2 54.30 -1.43 11.51
N LYS A 3 55.16 -0.51 11.04
CA LYS A 3 54.77 0.88 10.76
C LYS A 3 53.77 0.99 9.60
N PHE A 4 53.90 0.15 8.57
CA PHE A 4 53.01 0.14 7.41
C PHE A 4 51.62 -0.40 7.76
N LEU A 5 51.55 -1.41 8.63
CA LEU A 5 50.30 -1.99 9.11
C LEU A 5 49.50 -1.01 9.98
N ILE A 6 50.18 -0.19 10.79
CA ILE A 6 49.56 0.85 11.63
C ILE A 6 48.99 1.97 10.75
N THR A 7 49.67 2.35 9.67
CA THR A 7 49.19 3.40 8.76
C THR A 7 47.96 2.96 7.97
N VAL A 8 47.91 1.71 7.51
CA VAL A 8 46.72 1.16 6.81
C VAL A 8 45.54 1.05 7.78
N LEU A 9 45.75 0.58 9.01
CA LEU A 9 44.68 0.49 10.01
C LEU A 9 44.14 1.87 10.42
N ALA A 10 45.01 2.86 10.56
CA ALA A 10 44.61 4.25 10.85
C ALA A 10 43.82 4.87 9.69
N LEU A 11 44.18 4.55 8.44
CA LEU A 11 43.44 5.00 7.25
C LEU A 11 42.07 4.32 7.16
N CYS A 12 41.98 3.02 7.47
CA CYS A 12 40.70 2.32 7.53
C CYS A 12 39.78 2.86 8.63
N LEU A 13 40.31 3.19 9.82
CA LEU A 13 39.51 3.81 10.90
C LEU A 13 39.04 5.23 10.55
N ALA A 14 39.86 6.00 9.82
CA ALA A 14 39.51 7.35 9.40
C ALA A 14 38.43 7.40 8.30
N LEU A 15 38.19 6.29 7.60
CA LEU A 15 37.15 6.15 6.57
C LEU A 15 35.80 5.64 7.13
N LEU A 16 35.77 5.14 8.37
CA LEU A 16 34.53 4.68 9.03
C LEU A 16 33.44 5.76 9.15
N PRO A 17 33.74 7.05 9.45
CA PRO A 17 32.72 8.10 9.53
C PRO A 17 32.07 8.38 8.17
N ALA A 18 32.85 8.35 7.09
CA ALA A 18 32.37 8.56 5.72
C ALA A 18 31.52 7.38 5.18
N LEU A 19 31.63 6.20 5.80
CA LEU A 19 30.78 5.04 5.52
C LEU A 19 29.52 4.99 6.41
N ALA A 20 29.44 5.83 7.43
CA ALA A 20 28.33 5.90 8.39
C ALA A 20 27.42 7.13 8.18
N GLU A 21 27.73 8.00 7.22
CA GLU A 21 26.81 9.07 6.83
C GLU A 21 25.61 8.47 6.11
N THR A 22 24.52 8.26 6.85
CA THR A 22 23.19 8.14 6.27
C THR A 22 22.87 9.48 5.62
N ASP A 23 22.72 9.50 4.29
CA ASP A 23 22.25 10.69 3.59
C ASP A 23 20.92 11.14 4.23
N ALA A 24 20.74 12.45 4.35
CA ALA A 24 19.55 13.06 4.92
C ALA A 24 18.28 12.59 4.20
N VAL A 25 18.39 12.24 2.91
CA VAL A 25 17.31 11.67 2.10
C VAL A 25 16.87 10.30 2.61
N THR A 26 17.81 9.42 3.00
CA THR A 26 17.46 8.09 3.53
C THR A 26 16.92 8.18 4.94
N SER A 27 17.34 9.19 5.71
CA SER A 27 16.94 9.41 7.11
C SER A 27 15.46 9.76 7.28
N ALA A 28 14.88 10.48 6.31
CA ALA A 28 13.46 10.83 6.31
C ALA A 28 12.51 9.62 6.10
N SER A 29 13.02 8.53 5.52
CA SER A 29 12.25 7.30 5.28
C SER A 29 12.46 6.22 6.35
N VAL A 30 13.22 6.51 7.41
CA VAL A 30 13.45 5.53 8.51
C VAL A 30 12.32 5.56 9.53
N ASN A 31 11.72 6.73 9.76
CA ASN A 31 10.63 6.90 10.71
C ASN A 31 9.29 6.95 9.98
N ASP A 32 8.35 6.13 10.45
CA ASP A 32 6.96 6.18 10.01
C ASP A 32 6.21 7.31 10.73
N PHE A 33 6.19 8.49 10.10
CA PHE A 33 5.48 9.66 10.63
C PHE A 33 3.96 9.54 10.54
N TYR A 34 3.43 8.51 9.89
CA TYR A 34 2.00 8.27 9.70
C TYR A 34 1.50 7.09 10.54
N ALA A 35 2.34 6.49 11.38
CA ALA A 35 2.00 5.33 12.21
C ALA A 35 0.76 5.60 13.08
N ASP A 36 0.70 6.78 13.71
CA ASP A 36 -0.42 7.19 14.58
C ASP A 36 -1.73 7.40 13.79
N GLY A 37 -1.65 7.59 12.48
CA GLY A 37 -2.79 7.76 11.58
C GLY A 37 -3.21 6.49 10.84
N LEU A 38 -2.60 5.34 11.15
CA LEU A 38 -2.95 4.06 10.55
C LEU A 38 -4.41 3.72 10.83
N LEU A 39 -5.20 3.52 9.76
CA LEU A 39 -6.51 2.91 9.84
C LEU A 39 -6.39 1.42 9.53
N GLU A 40 -7.02 0.57 10.33
CA GLU A 40 -7.04 -0.88 10.11
C GLU A 40 -8.39 -1.49 10.51
N GLY A 41 -8.61 -2.75 10.10
CA GLY A 41 -9.82 -3.50 10.42
C GLY A 41 -11.12 -2.78 10.06
N ASP A 42 -12.07 -2.80 10.99
CA ASP A 42 -13.39 -2.20 10.79
C ASP A 42 -13.31 -0.66 10.63
N ASP A 43 -12.33 0.02 11.24
CA ASP A 43 -12.16 1.47 11.11
C ASP A 43 -11.74 1.85 9.68
N LEU A 44 -10.80 1.10 9.10
CA LEU A 44 -10.42 1.26 7.69
C LEU A 44 -11.58 0.96 6.76
N MET A 45 -12.29 -0.15 6.99
CA MET A 45 -13.45 -0.53 6.19
C MET A 45 -14.53 0.57 6.22
N ASN A 46 -14.86 1.07 7.41
CA ASN A 46 -15.85 2.12 7.59
C ASN A 46 -15.42 3.43 6.90
N ALA A 47 -14.15 3.81 7.00
CA ALA A 47 -13.63 5.00 6.34
C ALA A 47 -13.66 4.88 4.80
N ILE A 48 -13.26 3.73 4.25
CA ILE A 48 -13.35 3.44 2.81
C ILE A 48 -14.80 3.56 2.33
N ASN A 49 -15.74 2.95 3.06
CA ASN A 49 -17.16 2.92 2.72
C ASN A 49 -17.91 4.23 2.99
N ALA A 50 -17.29 5.19 3.67
CA ALA A 50 -17.80 6.55 3.76
C ALA A 50 -17.67 7.31 2.43
N TYR A 51 -16.92 6.76 1.45
CA TYR A 51 -16.66 7.36 0.14
C TYR A 51 -16.13 8.80 0.25
N SER A 52 -15.37 9.07 1.30
CA SER A 52 -14.85 10.38 1.68
C SER A 52 -13.36 10.27 1.92
N GLY A 53 -12.59 10.45 0.85
CA GLY A 53 -11.13 10.32 0.88
C GLY A 53 -10.53 10.24 -0.52
N PHE A 54 -9.24 9.92 -0.55
CA PHE A 54 -8.46 9.75 -1.76
C PHE A 54 -8.14 8.27 -1.95
N TYR A 55 -8.26 7.81 -3.20
CA TYR A 55 -8.12 6.40 -3.55
C TYR A 55 -7.11 6.25 -4.68
N ALA A 56 -6.18 5.32 -4.55
CA ALA A 56 -5.30 4.96 -5.65
C ALA A 56 -4.99 3.47 -5.62
N VAL A 57 -4.76 2.88 -6.79
CA VAL A 57 -4.32 1.49 -6.93
C VAL A 57 -3.10 1.47 -7.83
N ALA A 58 -2.02 0.91 -7.30
CA ALA A 58 -0.78 0.67 -8.01
C ALA A 58 -0.71 -0.77 -8.48
N SER A 59 -0.14 -0.96 -9.66
CA SER A 59 0.23 -2.25 -10.25
C SER A 59 1.56 -2.14 -10.99
N VAL A 60 2.10 -3.27 -11.43
CA VAL A 60 3.34 -3.34 -12.20
C VAL A 60 3.03 -3.85 -13.60
N ASN A 61 3.49 -3.12 -14.60
CA ASN A 61 3.37 -3.54 -16.00
C ASN A 61 4.28 -4.76 -16.27
N PRO A 62 4.04 -5.56 -17.32
CA PRO A 62 4.88 -6.71 -17.66
C PRO A 62 6.37 -6.37 -17.93
N ASP A 63 6.67 -5.12 -18.30
CA ASP A 63 8.04 -4.63 -18.49
C ASP A 63 8.71 -4.14 -17.18
N GLY A 64 8.02 -4.28 -16.04
CA GLY A 64 8.49 -3.87 -14.72
C GLY A 64 8.23 -2.40 -14.37
N THR A 65 7.66 -1.60 -15.28
CA THR A 65 7.36 -0.19 -15.00
C THR A 65 6.13 -0.04 -14.09
N PRO A 66 6.08 1.01 -13.24
CA PRO A 66 4.93 1.23 -12.37
C PRO A 66 3.73 1.75 -13.16
N ASN A 67 2.53 1.31 -12.76
CA ASN A 67 1.26 1.87 -13.18
C ASN A 67 0.45 2.28 -11.94
N LEU A 68 -0.22 3.43 -12.00
CA LEU A 68 -1.05 3.96 -10.92
C LEU A 68 -2.35 4.52 -11.51
N GLY A 69 -3.49 4.14 -10.94
CA GLY A 69 -4.78 4.70 -11.30
C GLY A 69 -5.59 5.13 -10.09
N PHE A 70 -6.49 6.08 -10.31
CA PHE A 70 -7.50 6.50 -9.33
C PHE A 70 -8.73 5.61 -9.50
N TYR A 71 -9.07 4.84 -8.45
CA TYR A 71 -10.20 3.93 -8.45
C TYR A 71 -10.93 4.04 -7.13
N ILE A 72 -12.21 4.40 -7.15
CA ILE A 72 -13.04 4.34 -5.95
C ILE A 72 -13.41 2.87 -5.73
N TYR A 73 -13.20 2.38 -4.51
CA TYR A 73 -13.49 1.01 -4.12
C TYR A 73 -14.23 0.97 -2.80
N GLY A 74 -15.05 -0.06 -2.62
CA GLY A 74 -15.66 -0.40 -1.34
C GLY A 74 -14.77 -1.38 -0.57
N CYS A 75 -15.13 -1.64 0.68
CA CYS A 75 -14.52 -2.69 1.49
C CYS A 75 -15.62 -3.50 2.18
N VAL A 76 -15.52 -4.82 2.11
CA VAL A 76 -16.46 -5.74 2.75
C VAL A 76 -15.70 -6.71 3.65
N LYS A 77 -16.36 -7.21 4.68
CA LYS A 77 -15.81 -8.20 5.61
C LYS A 77 -16.50 -9.53 5.38
N ALA A 78 -15.71 -10.60 5.30
CA ALA A 78 -16.23 -11.98 5.30
C ALA A 78 -15.38 -12.84 6.24
N GLY A 79 -16.01 -13.33 7.31
CA GLY A 79 -15.30 -13.93 8.44
C GLY A 79 -14.40 -12.91 9.14
N GLU A 80 -13.12 -13.25 9.28
CA GLU A 80 -12.10 -12.39 9.90
C GLU A 80 -11.31 -11.55 8.87
N SER A 81 -11.51 -11.79 7.57
CA SER A 81 -10.79 -11.11 6.50
C SER A 81 -11.58 -9.95 5.89
N TYR A 82 -10.86 -8.99 5.31
CA TYR A 82 -11.40 -7.82 4.62
C TYR A 82 -11.06 -7.87 3.13
N TYR A 83 -11.99 -7.41 2.30
CA TYR A 83 -11.90 -7.51 0.86
C TYR A 83 -12.27 -6.17 0.22
N LEU A 84 -11.43 -5.70 -0.69
CA LEU A 84 -11.78 -4.55 -1.51
C LEU A 84 -12.68 -4.98 -2.68
N GLU A 85 -13.73 -4.19 -2.87
CA GLU A 85 -14.68 -4.28 -3.97
C GLU A 85 -14.25 -3.29 -5.07
N LEU A 86 -13.66 -3.79 -6.15
CA LEU A 86 -13.17 -2.95 -7.25
C LEU A 86 -13.98 -3.14 -8.54
N GLY A 87 -14.55 -2.05 -9.03
CA GLY A 87 -15.12 -1.96 -10.37
C GLY A 87 -14.08 -1.54 -11.37
N LEU A 88 -13.32 -2.49 -11.93
CA LEU A 88 -12.39 -2.16 -13.01
C LEU A 88 -13.03 -2.42 -14.37
N SER A 89 -13.13 -1.37 -15.18
CA SER A 89 -13.29 -1.51 -16.61
C SER A 89 -12.04 -2.15 -17.23
N PRO A 90 -12.10 -2.66 -18.48
CA PRO A 90 -10.90 -3.03 -19.22
C PRO A 90 -9.92 -1.85 -19.27
N ASN A 91 -8.81 -1.95 -18.55
CA ASN A 91 -7.79 -0.91 -18.42
C ASN A 91 -6.42 -1.54 -18.09
N GLN A 92 -5.37 -0.72 -17.99
CA GLN A 92 -4.00 -1.20 -17.75
C GLN A 92 -3.86 -1.96 -16.42
N THR A 93 -4.52 -1.51 -15.35
CA THR A 93 -4.50 -2.21 -14.05
C THR A 93 -5.12 -3.60 -14.17
N THR A 94 -6.25 -3.73 -14.87
CA THR A 94 -6.88 -5.04 -15.13
C THR A 94 -5.95 -5.96 -15.92
N ALA A 95 -5.31 -5.46 -16.98
CA ALA A 95 -4.33 -6.21 -17.77
C ALA A 95 -3.11 -6.65 -16.92
N ASN A 96 -2.64 -5.80 -16.01
CA ASN A 96 -1.53 -6.12 -15.11
C ASN A 96 -1.89 -7.24 -14.14
N VAL A 97 -3.10 -7.23 -13.57
CA VAL A 97 -3.60 -8.29 -12.69
C VAL A 97 -3.72 -9.62 -13.45
N GLU A 98 -4.23 -9.59 -14.68
CA GLU A 98 -4.32 -10.78 -15.54
C GLU A 98 -2.93 -11.36 -15.88
N ALA A 99 -1.91 -10.49 -15.95
CA ALA A 99 -0.51 -10.88 -16.10
C ALA A 99 0.16 -11.31 -14.77
N GLY A 100 -0.57 -11.34 -13.66
CA GLY A 100 -0.08 -11.79 -12.35
C GLY A 100 0.53 -10.69 -11.47
N SER A 101 0.31 -9.41 -11.77
CA SER A 101 0.72 -8.32 -10.88
C SER A 101 -0.05 -8.39 -9.57
N GLU A 102 0.67 -8.31 -8.45
CA GLU A 102 0.10 -7.92 -7.17
C GLU A 102 -0.39 -6.47 -7.25
N LEU A 103 -1.38 -6.12 -6.42
CA LEU A 103 -1.89 -4.76 -6.31
C LEU A 103 -1.56 -4.17 -4.94
N VAL A 104 -1.30 -2.87 -4.93
CA VAL A 104 -1.29 -2.06 -3.71
C VAL A 104 -2.37 -0.99 -3.83
N ALA A 105 -3.36 -1.01 -2.95
CA ALA A 105 -4.34 0.06 -2.82
C ALA A 105 -3.93 1.04 -1.73
N MET A 106 -4.26 2.31 -1.91
CA MET A 106 -4.08 3.36 -0.92
C MET A 106 -5.40 4.07 -0.70
N TYR A 107 -5.85 4.10 0.55
CA TYR A 107 -6.90 4.98 1.02
C TYR A 107 -6.28 6.03 1.94
N ALA A 108 -6.48 7.30 1.64
CA ALA A 108 -6.17 8.40 2.55
C ALA A 108 -7.46 9.14 2.90
N ALA A 109 -7.75 9.26 4.19
CA ALA A 109 -8.90 10.03 4.66
C ALA A 109 -8.73 11.51 4.31
N LEU A 110 -9.84 12.26 4.29
CA LEU A 110 -9.74 13.72 4.23
C LEU A 110 -8.91 14.26 5.41
N PRO A 111 -8.20 15.39 5.26
CA PRO A 111 -7.54 16.04 6.38
C PRO A 111 -8.55 16.32 7.51
N ALA A 112 -8.09 16.21 8.76
CA ALA A 112 -8.82 16.74 9.91
C ALA A 112 -9.07 18.25 9.73
N GLU A 113 -10.07 18.82 10.41
CA GLU A 113 -10.47 20.23 10.24
C GLU A 113 -9.32 21.23 10.45
N ASP A 114 -8.37 20.90 11.33
CA ASP A 114 -7.20 21.71 11.66
C ASP A 114 -5.93 21.30 10.90
N ALA A 115 -6.01 20.29 10.02
CA ALA A 115 -4.90 19.77 9.24
C ALA A 115 -4.95 20.23 7.78
N THR A 116 -3.78 20.50 7.19
CA THR A 116 -3.67 20.88 5.78
C THR A 116 -3.64 19.67 4.84
N TYR A 117 -3.13 18.53 5.32
CA TYR A 117 -2.87 17.35 4.49
C TYR A 117 -3.44 16.08 5.14
N PRO A 118 -3.77 15.04 4.34
CA PRO A 118 -4.13 13.74 4.88
C PRO A 118 -2.99 13.14 5.69
N THR A 119 -3.28 12.78 6.93
CA THR A 119 -2.35 12.07 7.82
C THR A 119 -2.88 10.72 8.27
N SER A 120 -4.12 10.38 7.90
CA SER A 120 -4.77 9.12 8.29
C SER A 120 -5.19 8.31 7.08
N GLY A 121 -5.03 7.01 7.17
CA GLY A 121 -5.32 6.09 6.07
C GLY A 121 -4.48 4.83 6.12
N ALA A 122 -4.43 4.12 5.00
CA ALA A 122 -3.64 2.92 4.86
C ALA A 122 -3.21 2.64 3.42
N ARG A 123 -2.09 1.94 3.29
CA ARG A 123 -1.70 1.18 2.11
C ARG A 123 -2.01 -0.29 2.37
N MET A 124 -2.59 -0.95 1.39
CA MET A 124 -3.09 -2.31 1.48
C MET A 124 -2.47 -3.15 0.35
N THR A 125 -1.81 -4.24 0.70
CA THR A 125 -1.45 -5.26 -0.29
C THR A 125 -2.66 -6.13 -0.55
N LEU A 126 -2.89 -6.43 -1.82
CA LEU A 126 -4.11 -7.10 -2.27
C LEU A 126 -3.79 -8.40 -3.02
N SER A 127 -4.56 -9.45 -2.72
CA SER A 127 -4.56 -10.69 -3.49
C SER A 127 -5.92 -10.87 -4.16
N LYS A 128 -5.93 -11.19 -5.47
CA LYS A 128 -7.20 -11.42 -6.18
C LYS A 128 -7.89 -12.65 -5.62
N VAL A 129 -9.16 -12.52 -5.28
CA VAL A 129 -9.98 -13.66 -4.87
C VAL A 129 -10.36 -14.47 -6.12
N THR A 130 -10.00 -15.75 -6.12
CA THR A 130 -10.35 -16.70 -7.20
C THR A 130 -11.19 -17.87 -6.71
N ASP A 131 -11.39 -18.01 -5.40
CA ASP A 131 -12.25 -19.05 -4.83
C ASP A 131 -13.72 -18.76 -5.14
N GLU A 132 -14.38 -19.68 -5.86
CA GLU A 132 -15.73 -19.46 -6.37
C GLU A 132 -16.76 -19.34 -5.24
N ALA A 133 -16.65 -20.14 -4.18
CA ALA A 133 -17.59 -20.13 -3.07
C ALA A 133 -17.51 -18.81 -2.27
N LEU A 134 -16.30 -18.32 -2.05
CA LEU A 134 -16.08 -17.01 -1.43
C LEU A 134 -16.57 -15.88 -2.32
N LEU A 135 -16.32 -15.94 -3.64
CA LEU A 135 -16.86 -14.94 -4.58
C LEU A 135 -18.38 -14.92 -4.57
N GLU A 136 -19.05 -16.07 -4.54
CA GLU A 136 -20.51 -16.15 -4.42
C GLU A 136 -21.03 -15.49 -3.13
N GLU A 137 -20.33 -15.66 -2.01
CA GLU A 137 -20.68 -14.99 -0.75
C GLU A 137 -20.51 -13.48 -0.85
N LEU A 138 -19.35 -13.01 -1.32
CA LEU A 138 -19.04 -11.59 -1.45
C LEU A 138 -19.98 -10.88 -2.44
N LEU A 139 -20.38 -11.55 -3.53
CA LEU A 139 -21.31 -10.99 -4.51
C LEU A 139 -22.72 -10.74 -3.94
N LYS A 140 -23.11 -11.34 -2.80
CA LYS A 140 -24.41 -11.06 -2.16
C LYS A 140 -24.52 -9.64 -1.64
N SER A 141 -23.40 -9.00 -1.29
CA SER A 141 -23.35 -7.59 -0.87
C SER A 141 -23.11 -6.62 -2.02
N ALA A 142 -22.87 -7.10 -3.24
CA ALA A 142 -22.56 -6.25 -4.38
C ALA A 142 -23.75 -5.33 -4.74
N PRO A 143 -23.49 -4.05 -5.07
CA PRO A 143 -24.50 -3.17 -5.64
C PRO A 143 -25.19 -3.78 -6.88
N GLN A 144 -26.50 -3.58 -7.02
CA GLN A 144 -27.22 -4.11 -8.19
C GLN A 144 -26.69 -3.52 -9.51
N GLY A 145 -26.49 -4.38 -10.51
CA GLY A 145 -25.98 -3.97 -11.82
C GLY A 145 -24.47 -3.75 -11.88
N PHE A 146 -23.76 -4.09 -10.79
CA PHE A 146 -22.32 -4.00 -10.68
C PHE A 146 -21.73 -5.39 -10.44
N THR A 147 -20.70 -5.75 -11.19
CA THR A 147 -19.96 -7.01 -11.00
C THR A 147 -18.54 -6.66 -10.61
N PRO A 148 -18.27 -6.47 -9.31
CA PRO A 148 -16.94 -6.14 -8.84
C PRO A 148 -16.00 -7.33 -8.97
N MET A 149 -14.72 -7.01 -9.03
CA MET A 149 -13.67 -7.95 -8.65
C MET A 149 -13.35 -7.76 -7.18
N TYR A 150 -13.18 -8.86 -6.47
CA TYR A 150 -12.82 -8.85 -5.06
C TYR A 150 -11.34 -9.17 -4.86
N TYR A 151 -10.73 -8.44 -3.93
CA TYR A 151 -9.34 -8.63 -3.55
C TYR A 151 -9.22 -8.68 -2.04
N GLU A 152 -8.64 -9.75 -1.50
CA GLU A 152 -8.34 -9.86 -0.07
C GLU A 152 -7.24 -8.88 0.32
N ILE A 153 -7.42 -8.15 1.42
CA ILE A 153 -6.39 -7.34 2.03
C ILE A 153 -5.46 -8.25 2.82
N THR A 154 -4.25 -8.48 2.31
CA THR A 154 -3.27 -9.40 2.91
C THR A 154 -2.30 -8.71 3.85
N SER A 155 -2.11 -7.39 3.71
CA SER A 155 -1.37 -6.59 4.68
C SER A 155 -1.86 -5.15 4.67
N VAL A 156 -1.75 -4.49 5.82
CA VAL A 156 -2.10 -3.08 6.01
C VAL A 156 -0.89 -2.37 6.59
N ARG A 157 -0.56 -1.20 6.05
CA ARG A 157 0.50 -0.32 6.56
C ARG A 157 -0.01 1.11 6.56
N SER A 158 0.61 1.96 7.37
CA SER A 158 0.37 3.41 7.35
C SER A 158 0.70 4.01 5.98
N LEU A 159 0.42 5.29 5.79
CA LEU A 159 0.75 6.02 4.56
C LEU A 159 2.27 6.23 4.34
N GLY A 160 3.09 6.08 5.40
CA GLY A 160 4.52 6.46 5.46
C GLY A 160 5.52 5.47 4.87
#